data_AF-A0A0M6ZZT3-F1
#
_entry.id   AF-A0A0M6ZZT3-F1
#
_cell.length_a   1.000
_cell.length_b   1.000
_cell.length_c   1.000
_cell.angle_alpha   90.00
_cell.angle_beta   90.00
_cell.angle_gamma   90.00
#
_symmetry.space_group_name_H-M   'P 1'
#
loop_
_entity.id
_entity.type
_entity.pdbx_description
1 polymer ?
#
loop_
_entity_poly.entity_id
_entity_poly.type
_entity_poly.pdbx_seq_one_letter_code
_entity_poly.pdbx_strand_id
1 'polypeptide(L)'
;MPNFVSKTRNAGNRLGLIAVCTLAFALSACQIQSPSDILFAPTYNTDRGSIPVVSGTQYDCRTFQGSGWKGFAGGRAANWGEPFPVARTACFKTRDECQAFLTLMSGYIDYQPYFRCQPHTA
;
A
#
# COMPACT_ATOMS: atom_id res chain seq x y z
N MET A 1 25.70 -36.42 23.34
CA MET A 1 25.07 -37.65 23.86
C MET A 1 25.40 -37.77 25.35
N PRO A 2 24.59 -38.42 26.19
CA PRO A 2 23.34 -38.02 26.85
C PRO A 2 23.64 -37.66 28.36
N ASN A 3 22.77 -37.11 29.21
CA ASN A 3 21.60 -37.73 29.84
C ASN A 3 20.96 -36.71 30.81
N PHE A 4 19.63 -36.67 30.80
CA PHE A 4 18.83 -36.10 31.88
C PHE A 4 18.88 -37.02 33.11
N VAL A 5 19.15 -36.48 34.30
CA VAL A 5 18.68 -37.07 35.57
C VAL A 5 18.11 -35.96 36.44
N SER A 6 16.79 -36.03 36.62
CA SER A 6 15.96 -35.16 37.46
C SER A 6 16.12 -35.54 38.93
N LYS A 7 16.31 -34.55 39.81
CA LYS A 7 16.19 -34.73 41.26
C LYS A 7 15.06 -33.85 41.78
N THR A 8 13.91 -34.50 41.95
CA THR A 8 12.69 -33.99 42.57
C THR A 8 12.93 -33.66 44.05
N ARG A 9 12.59 -32.45 44.48
CA ARG A 9 12.37 -32.10 45.90
C ARG A 9 10.88 -31.92 46.12
N ASN A 10 10.38 -32.65 47.10
CA ASN A 10 8.96 -32.85 47.37
C ASN A 10 8.45 -31.85 48.41
N ALA A 11 7.17 -31.49 48.25
CA ALA A 11 6.18 -31.07 49.23
C ALA A 11 6.41 -29.78 50.06
N GLY A 12 5.66 -28.74 49.70
CA GLY A 12 5.32 -27.59 50.53
C GLY A 12 4.00 -27.00 50.06
N ASN A 13 2.90 -27.52 50.60
CA ASN A 13 1.51 -27.24 50.23
C ASN A 13 1.09 -25.82 50.69
N ARG A 14 0.66 -24.93 49.79
CA ARG A 14 -0.41 -23.91 50.01
C ARG A 14 -0.65 -23.04 48.78
N LEU A 15 -1.94 -22.95 48.45
CA LEU A 15 -2.58 -22.11 47.42
C LEU A 15 -2.05 -20.66 47.40
N GLY A 16 -1.97 -20.08 46.20
CA GLY A 16 -1.72 -18.65 46.03
C GLY A 16 -1.60 -18.25 44.57
N LEU A 17 -2.68 -18.41 43.83
CA LEU A 17 -2.88 -18.02 42.45
C LEU A 17 -2.84 -16.49 42.33
N ILE A 18 -1.74 -15.90 41.82
CA ILE A 18 -1.80 -14.56 41.20
C ILE A 18 -0.85 -14.54 40.00
N ALA A 19 -1.46 -14.73 38.83
CA ALA A 19 -0.90 -14.34 37.55
C ALA A 19 -0.82 -12.81 37.50
N VAL A 20 0.36 -12.27 37.16
CA VAL A 20 0.44 -10.93 36.57
C VAL A 20 1.24 -11.06 35.28
N CYS A 21 0.50 -11.23 34.20
CA CYS A 21 0.99 -11.12 32.84
C CYS A 21 1.49 -9.69 32.59
N THR A 22 2.81 -9.47 32.63
CA THR A 22 3.39 -8.25 32.04
C THR A 22 3.66 -8.48 30.55
N LEU A 23 2.58 -8.50 29.77
CA LEU A 23 2.64 -8.36 28.31
C LEU A 23 2.82 -6.87 27.99
N ALA A 24 4.07 -6.41 28.02
CA ALA A 24 4.45 -5.10 27.50
C ALA A 24 4.48 -5.15 25.96
N PHE A 25 3.29 -5.18 25.35
CA PHE A 25 3.13 -4.86 23.94
C PHE A 25 3.14 -3.34 23.78
N ALA A 26 4.30 -2.78 23.43
CA ALA A 26 4.40 -1.43 22.92
C ALA A 26 3.73 -1.36 21.53
N LEU A 27 2.42 -1.13 21.51
CA LEU A 27 1.65 -0.82 20.31
C LEU A 27 0.82 0.43 20.59
N SER A 28 1.28 1.57 20.08
CA SER A 28 0.44 2.54 19.36
C SER A 28 1.18 3.86 19.15
N ALA A 29 1.95 3.94 18.06
CA ALA A 29 2.05 5.21 17.35
C ALA A 29 0.82 5.34 16.45
N CYS A 30 -0.38 5.43 17.03
CA CYS A 30 -1.51 6.00 16.31
C CYS A 30 -1.29 7.51 16.31
N GLN A 31 -0.65 8.01 15.25
CA GLN A 31 -0.73 9.43 14.90
C GLN A 31 -2.20 9.73 14.64
N ILE A 32 -2.88 10.30 15.64
CA ILE A 32 -4.24 10.83 15.52
C ILE A 32 -4.13 12.00 14.54
N GLN A 33 -4.37 11.75 13.26
CA GLN A 33 -4.51 12.80 12.27
C GLN A 33 -5.74 13.62 12.68
N SER A 34 -5.56 14.92 12.92
CA SER A 34 -6.66 15.79 13.32
C SER A 34 -7.72 15.82 12.20
N PRO A 35 -9.02 15.96 12.49
CA PRO A 35 -10.04 16.09 11.44
C PRO A 35 -9.74 17.23 10.47
N SER A 36 -9.07 18.28 10.98
CA SER A 36 -8.51 19.38 10.20
C SER A 36 -7.45 18.95 9.19
N ASP A 37 -6.58 17.98 9.48
CA ASP A 37 -5.58 17.47 8.51
C ASP A 37 -6.23 16.76 7.32
N ILE A 38 -7.42 16.19 7.49
CA ILE A 38 -8.19 15.58 6.39
C ILE A 38 -8.96 16.64 5.61
N LEU A 39 -9.47 17.68 6.28
CA LEU A 39 -10.17 18.80 5.64
C LEU A 39 -9.22 19.74 4.87
N PHE A 40 -7.96 19.83 5.27
CA PHE A 40 -6.91 20.62 4.62
C PHE A 40 -5.85 19.75 3.93
N ALA A 41 -6.09 18.45 3.80
CA ALA A 41 -5.28 17.61 2.92
C ALA A 41 -5.25 18.27 1.53
N PRO A 42 -4.09 18.31 0.85
CA PRO A 42 -3.97 19.01 -0.42
C PRO A 42 -5.09 18.56 -1.35
N THR A 43 -6.00 19.48 -1.60
CA THR A 43 -7.11 19.33 -2.54
C THR A 43 -6.51 18.75 -3.80
N TYR A 44 -7.07 17.64 -4.25
CA TYR A 44 -6.78 17.00 -5.54
C TYR A 44 -6.18 18.01 -6.54
N ASN A 45 -4.90 17.83 -6.86
CA ASN A 45 -4.12 18.79 -7.64
C ASN A 45 -3.53 18.06 -8.86
N THR A 46 -3.76 18.62 -10.04
CA THR A 46 -3.25 18.12 -11.32
C THR A 46 -1.80 18.54 -11.60
N ASP A 47 -1.16 19.23 -10.65
CA ASP A 47 0.26 19.54 -10.67
C ASP A 47 1.08 18.30 -11.04
N ARG A 48 2.13 18.51 -11.86
CA ARG A 48 3.00 17.44 -12.35
C ARG A 48 3.57 16.55 -11.23
N GLY A 49 3.81 17.12 -10.04
CA GLY A 49 4.33 16.40 -8.87
C GLY A 49 3.30 15.55 -8.12
N SER A 50 2.01 15.84 -8.30
CA SER A 50 0.91 15.16 -7.60
C SER A 50 0.39 13.94 -8.37
N ILE A 51 0.77 13.78 -9.64
CA ILE A 51 0.42 12.61 -10.45
C ILE A 51 1.18 11.38 -9.91
N PRO A 52 0.48 10.33 -9.47
CA PRO A 52 1.10 9.14 -8.90
C PRO A 52 2.19 8.53 -9.79
N VAL A 53 3.30 8.15 -9.16
CA VAL A 53 4.41 7.43 -9.80
C VAL A 53 4.43 6.02 -9.24
N VAL A 54 4.48 5.04 -10.13
CA VAL A 54 4.42 3.61 -9.79
C VAL A 54 5.80 2.93 -9.84
N SER A 55 6.82 3.62 -10.36
CA SER A 55 8.20 3.15 -10.35
C SER A 55 8.68 2.89 -8.93
N GLY A 56 9.34 1.76 -8.69
CA GLY A 56 9.84 1.38 -7.37
C GLY A 56 8.77 0.94 -6.35
N THR A 57 7.50 0.87 -6.76
CA THR A 57 6.42 0.31 -5.95
C THR A 57 6.17 -1.16 -6.30
N GLN A 58 5.30 -1.84 -5.55
CA GLN A 58 4.83 -3.18 -5.89
C GLN A 58 4.08 -3.26 -7.24
N TYR A 59 3.63 -2.12 -7.77
CA TYR A 59 2.92 -2.02 -9.05
C TYR A 59 3.88 -1.68 -10.22
N ASP A 60 5.18 -1.60 -9.95
CA ASP A 60 6.19 -1.41 -10.99
C ASP A 60 6.25 -2.65 -11.90
N CYS A 61 5.95 -2.45 -13.18
CA CYS A 61 6.03 -3.51 -14.18
C CYS A 61 7.44 -4.09 -14.36
N ARG A 62 8.51 -3.42 -13.90
CA ARG A 62 9.88 -3.93 -13.98
C ARG A 62 10.17 -5.04 -12.98
N THR A 63 9.47 -5.06 -11.85
CA THR A 63 9.62 -6.03 -10.77
C THR A 63 8.46 -7.01 -10.69
N PHE A 64 7.41 -6.78 -11.49
CA PHE A 64 6.26 -7.68 -11.59
C PHE A 64 6.69 -9.05 -12.13
N GLN A 65 6.13 -10.11 -11.55
CA GLN A 65 6.40 -11.50 -11.94
C GLN A 65 5.09 -12.27 -12.16
N GLY A 66 5.07 -13.14 -13.15
CA GLY A 66 3.92 -14.00 -13.47
C GLY A 66 2.85 -13.30 -14.31
N SER A 67 1.65 -13.86 -14.31
CA SER A 67 0.50 -13.34 -15.07
C SER A 67 -0.36 -12.39 -14.25
N GLY A 68 -0.96 -11.42 -14.93
CA GLY A 68 -1.86 -10.43 -14.36
C GLY A 68 -2.34 -9.43 -15.40
N TRP A 69 -2.40 -8.16 -15.02
CA TRP A 69 -2.95 -7.08 -15.82
C TRP A 69 -2.01 -5.88 -15.84
N LYS A 70 -1.92 -5.21 -16.99
CA LYS A 70 -1.16 -3.98 -17.15
C LYS A 70 -2.09 -2.83 -17.51
N GLY A 71 -2.13 -1.83 -16.64
CA GLY A 71 -2.84 -0.58 -16.83
C GLY A 71 -1.98 0.43 -17.58
N PHE A 72 -2.58 1.10 -18.55
CA PHE A 72 -2.00 2.21 -19.27
C PHE A 72 -2.90 3.41 -19.07
N ALA A 73 -2.36 4.45 -18.45
CA ALA A 73 -3.01 5.75 -18.31
C ALA A 73 -2.15 6.78 -19.04
N GLY A 74 -2.57 7.13 -20.25
CA GLY A 74 -1.88 8.04 -21.14
C GLY A 74 -2.79 9.17 -21.61
N GLY A 75 -2.26 10.39 -21.60
CA GLY A 75 -3.03 11.56 -22.00
C GLY A 75 -2.34 12.89 -21.74
N ARG A 76 -3.15 13.92 -21.53
CA ARG A 76 -2.69 15.26 -21.14
C ARG A 76 -3.37 15.70 -19.86
N ALA A 77 -2.60 16.27 -18.96
CA ALA A 77 -3.08 16.97 -17.78
C ALA A 77 -2.72 18.46 -17.91
N ALA A 78 -3.46 19.34 -17.24
CA ALA A 78 -3.15 20.77 -17.18
C ALA A 78 -2.51 21.13 -15.85
N ASN A 79 -1.40 21.87 -15.92
CA ASN A 79 -0.77 22.50 -14.76
C ASN A 79 -0.77 24.01 -14.98
N TRP A 80 -1.46 24.79 -14.14
CA TRP A 80 -1.66 26.24 -14.33
C TRP A 80 -2.17 26.63 -15.73
N GLY A 81 -2.98 25.76 -16.35
CA GLY A 81 -3.48 25.96 -17.72
C GLY A 81 -2.53 25.51 -18.84
N GLU A 82 -1.29 25.11 -18.53
CA GLU A 82 -0.36 24.55 -19.50
C GLU A 82 -0.54 23.02 -19.62
N PRO A 83 -0.97 22.50 -20.78
CA PRO A 83 -1.20 21.08 -20.95
C PRO A 83 0.11 20.33 -21.15
N PHE A 84 0.38 19.31 -20.32
CA PHE A 84 1.57 18.46 -20.41
C PHE A 84 1.21 16.98 -20.61
N PRO A 85 2.06 16.21 -21.32
CA PRO A 85 1.80 14.80 -21.53
C PRO A 85 2.03 14.01 -20.24
N VAL A 86 1.13 13.07 -19.97
CA VAL A 86 1.21 12.12 -18.87
C VAL A 86 1.15 10.72 -19.44
N ALA A 87 2.11 9.89 -19.07
CA ALA A 87 2.09 8.46 -19.36
C ALA A 87 2.50 7.71 -18.09
N ARG A 88 1.61 6.84 -17.63
CA ARG A 88 1.82 5.96 -16.48
C ARG A 88 1.42 4.55 -16.83
N THR A 89 2.25 3.60 -16.43
CA THR A 89 2.03 2.17 -16.64
C THR A 89 2.26 1.41 -15.36
N ALA A 90 1.28 0.60 -14.97
CA ALA A 90 1.31 -0.14 -13.71
C ALA A 90 0.85 -1.57 -13.94
N CYS A 91 1.43 -2.51 -13.19
CA CYS A 91 1.13 -3.94 -13.29
C CYS A 91 0.47 -4.43 -12.02
N PHE A 92 -0.60 -5.22 -12.19
CA PHE A 92 -1.51 -5.66 -11.14
C PHE A 92 -1.76 -7.17 -11.26
N LYS A 93 -2.14 -7.80 -10.16
CA LYS A 93 -2.50 -9.24 -10.17
C LYS A 93 -3.92 -9.43 -10.68
N THR A 94 -4.81 -8.51 -10.34
CA THR A 94 -6.23 -8.60 -10.69
C THR A 94 -6.65 -7.52 -11.69
N ARG A 95 -7.78 -7.79 -12.39
CA ARG A 95 -8.38 -6.81 -13.30
C ARG A 95 -8.93 -5.60 -12.53
N ASP A 96 -9.49 -5.84 -11.35
CA ASP A 96 -10.15 -4.80 -10.55
C ASP A 96 -9.14 -3.77 -10.03
N GLU A 97 -7.97 -4.22 -9.58
CA GLU A 97 -6.85 -3.32 -9.23
C GLU A 97 -6.41 -2.47 -10.42
N CYS A 98 -6.37 -3.06 -11.62
CA CYS A 98 -6.04 -2.32 -12.83
C CYS A 98 -7.10 -1.25 -13.15
N GLN A 99 -8.39 -1.58 -13.02
CA GLN A 99 -9.48 -0.62 -13.24
C GLN A 99 -9.49 0.49 -12.18
N ALA A 100 -9.19 0.16 -10.92
CA ALA A 100 -9.04 1.14 -9.86
C ALA A 100 -7.90 2.12 -10.16
N PHE A 101 -6.77 1.64 -10.67
CA PHE A 101 -5.69 2.50 -11.13
C PHE A 101 -6.11 3.44 -12.27
N LEU A 102 -6.82 2.94 -13.28
CA LEU A 102 -7.34 3.79 -14.35
C LEU A 102 -8.32 4.83 -13.82
N THR A 103 -9.19 4.45 -12.87
CA THR A 103 -10.14 5.36 -12.23
C THR A 103 -9.40 6.46 -11.47
N LEU A 104 -8.38 6.11 -10.69
CA LEU A 104 -7.53 7.08 -10.01
C LEU A 104 -6.87 8.05 -11.01
N MET A 105 -6.25 7.51 -12.05
CA MET A 105 -5.58 8.30 -13.08
C MET A 105 -6.54 9.15 -13.92
N SER A 106 -7.82 8.76 -13.98
CA SER A 106 -8.85 9.51 -14.71
C SER A 106 -9.20 10.82 -14.03
N GLY A 107 -8.96 10.93 -12.71
CA GLY A 107 -8.92 12.22 -12.05
C GLY A 107 -7.84 13.07 -12.70
N TYR A 108 -6.58 12.65 -12.59
CA TYR A 108 -5.40 13.46 -12.92
C TYR A 108 -5.23 13.86 -14.39
N ILE A 109 -5.90 13.18 -15.32
CA ILE A 109 -5.70 13.36 -16.76
C ILE A 109 -6.98 13.90 -17.39
N ASP A 110 -6.93 15.15 -17.85
CA ASP A 110 -8.06 15.87 -18.45
C ASP A 110 -8.44 15.30 -19.82
N TYR A 111 -7.44 14.94 -20.65
CA TYR A 111 -7.66 14.33 -21.96
C TYR A 111 -7.09 12.92 -21.98
N GLN A 112 -7.97 11.92 -22.16
CA GLN A 112 -7.70 10.50 -21.91
C GLN A 112 -7.75 9.64 -23.19
N PRO A 113 -6.83 9.85 -24.16
CA PRO A 113 -6.81 9.10 -25.41
C PRO A 113 -6.48 7.62 -25.20
N TYR A 114 -5.83 7.27 -24.09
CA TYR A 114 -5.31 5.92 -23.89
C TYR A 114 -5.42 5.45 -22.44
N PHE A 115 -6.60 4.95 -22.09
CA PHE A 115 -6.92 4.37 -20.78
C PHE A 115 -7.39 2.93 -20.96
N ARG A 116 -6.54 1.95 -20.64
CA ARG A 116 -6.93 0.55 -20.77
C ARG A 116 -6.16 -0.39 -19.86
N CYS A 117 -6.85 -1.47 -19.49
CA CYS A 117 -6.28 -2.64 -18.85
C CYS A 117 -6.14 -3.74 -19.90
N GLN A 118 -4.95 -4.33 -19.99
CA GLN A 118 -4.72 -5.51 -20.83
C GLN A 118 -4.08 -6.64 -20.02
N PRO A 119 -4.34 -7.91 -20.36
CA PRO A 119 -3.59 -9.02 -19.80
C PRO A 119 -2.09 -8.84 -20.01
N HIS A 120 -1.30 -9.20 -19.00
CA HIS A 120 0.14 -9.09 -19.03
C HIS A 120 0.79 -10.26 -18.31
N THR A 121 1.83 -10.82 -18.92
CA THR A 121 2.72 -11.81 -18.29
C THR A 121 4.13 -11.26 -18.41
N ALA A 122 4.85 -11.25 -17.29
CA ALA A 122 6.24 -10.83 -17.19
C ALA A 122 7.20 -12.02 -17.26
#